data_AF-A0A8C5SQ19-F1
#
_entry.id   AF-A0A8C5SQ19-F1
#
_cell.length_a   1.000
_cell.length_b   1.000
_cell.length_c   1.000
_cell.angle_alpha   90.00
_cell.angle_beta   90.00
_cell.angle_gamma   90.00
#
_symmetry.space_group_name_H-M   'P 1'
#
loop_
_entity.id
_entity.type
_entity.pdbx_description
1 polymer ?
#
loop_
_entity_poly.entity_id
_entity_poly.type
_entity_poly.pdbx_seq_one_letter_code
_entity_poly.pdbx_strand_id
1 'polypeptide(L)'
;HSALAFNPVSPQRSDSTDEFTTYFDQKIPIPQDEKHPWFSFRKLWAFTGPGFLMSIAYLDPGNIESDLQSGAVAGFKLLWVLLLATVIGLLLQRLAARLGVVTGLHLAEVCNRQYPKVPRLILWLMVELAIIGSDMQEVIGSAIAINLLSVGKIPLWGGVLITIADTFVFLFLDKYGLRKLEALFAFLITIMAVTFGYEYVTVKPDQGQLLKGMFMPYCEGCGPAQLEQAVGIVGAVIMPHNMYLHSALVKSRQVNRAKKKEVSEANKYFFIESCIALFVSFIINVFVVSVFAEAFYKKTNQEVHDICANKSFAQAVLFQSDNSTLDVDIYKGGVILGCYFGPAALYIWAIGILAAGQSSTMTGTYSGQFVMEVF
;
A
#
# COMPACT_ATOMS: atom_id res chain seq x y z
N HIS A 1 -46.29 -48.43 14.97
CA HIS A 1 -46.90 -47.21 14.40
C HIS A 1 -47.16 -46.24 15.54
N SER A 2 -46.45 -45.09 15.53
CA SER A 2 -46.81 -43.79 16.14
C SER A 2 -45.51 -43.00 16.34
N ALA A 3 -45.20 -42.16 15.35
CA ALA A 3 -44.12 -41.18 15.42
C ALA A 3 -44.62 -39.96 16.19
N LEU A 4 -43.95 -39.60 17.28
CA LEU A 4 -44.13 -38.32 17.98
C LEU A 4 -43.23 -37.28 17.29
N ALA A 5 -43.87 -36.32 16.65
CA ALA A 5 -43.24 -35.16 16.06
C ALA A 5 -42.71 -34.22 17.15
N PHE A 6 -41.42 -33.87 17.07
CA PHE A 6 -40.84 -32.77 17.83
C PHE A 6 -40.61 -31.60 16.87
N ASN A 7 -41.46 -30.58 16.95
CA ASN A 7 -41.19 -29.24 16.44
C ASN A 7 -40.19 -28.55 17.38
N PRO A 8 -39.09 -27.95 16.90
CA PRO A 8 -38.40 -26.95 17.68
C PRO A 8 -39.06 -25.59 17.44
N VAL A 9 -39.70 -25.11 18.51
CA VAL A 9 -40.21 -23.76 18.68
C VAL A 9 -39.07 -22.75 18.49
N SER A 10 -39.25 -21.81 17.59
CA SER A 10 -38.45 -20.60 17.45
C SER A 10 -38.62 -19.69 18.68
N PRO A 11 -37.55 -19.23 19.34
CA PRO A 11 -37.65 -18.03 20.16
C PRO A 11 -37.55 -16.81 19.26
N GLN A 12 -38.67 -16.10 19.11
CA GLN A 12 -38.65 -14.69 18.72
C GLN A 12 -37.84 -13.93 19.79
N ARG A 13 -36.67 -13.44 19.42
CA ARG A 13 -35.94 -12.44 20.20
C ARG A 13 -36.06 -11.12 19.46
N SER A 14 -37.05 -10.35 19.87
CA SER A 14 -37.09 -8.90 19.65
C SER A 14 -36.02 -8.28 20.56
N ASP A 15 -34.81 -8.13 20.06
CA ASP A 15 -33.84 -7.19 20.61
C ASP A 15 -33.47 -6.23 19.48
N SER A 16 -33.98 -5.01 19.61
CA SER A 16 -33.58 -3.83 18.87
C SER A 16 -32.18 -3.41 19.31
N THR A 17 -31.18 -4.19 18.94
CA THR A 17 -29.80 -3.73 18.90
C THR A 17 -29.54 -3.27 17.48
N ASP A 18 -29.38 -1.97 17.29
CA ASP A 18 -28.68 -1.43 16.13
C ASP A 18 -27.31 -2.12 16.10
N GLU A 19 -27.21 -3.24 15.37
CA GLU A 19 -25.92 -3.81 14.97
C GLU A 19 -25.18 -2.66 14.30
N PHE A 20 -23.97 -2.39 14.77
CA PHE A 20 -23.00 -1.59 14.02
C PHE A 20 -22.75 -2.34 12.70
N THR A 21 -23.60 -2.10 11.70
CA THR A 21 -23.48 -2.70 10.38
C THR A 21 -22.23 -2.12 9.75
N THR A 22 -21.15 -2.88 9.75
CA THR A 22 -19.97 -2.54 8.97
C THR A 22 -20.32 -2.57 7.49
N TYR A 23 -19.74 -1.65 6.71
CA TYR A 23 -20.04 -1.44 5.29
C TYR A 23 -19.84 -2.68 4.40
N PHE A 24 -19.19 -3.74 4.92
CA PHE A 24 -18.99 -5.02 4.27
C PHE A 24 -20.23 -5.93 4.17
N ASP A 25 -21.30 -5.65 4.92
CA ASP A 25 -22.55 -6.41 4.83
C ASP A 25 -23.41 -6.01 3.62
N GLN A 26 -23.25 -4.78 3.11
CA GLN A 26 -23.84 -4.34 1.85
C GLN A 26 -23.01 -4.83 0.66
N LYS A 27 -23.17 -6.11 0.33
CA LYS A 27 -22.45 -6.70 -0.80
C LYS A 27 -22.89 -6.08 -2.13
N ILE A 28 -21.92 -5.74 -2.98
CA ILE A 28 -22.21 -5.15 -4.30
C ILE A 28 -22.77 -6.24 -5.23
N PRO A 29 -23.98 -6.06 -5.82
CA PRO A 29 -24.56 -7.02 -6.74
C PRO A 29 -23.80 -7.00 -8.07
N ILE A 30 -23.43 -8.19 -8.55
CA ILE A 30 -22.72 -8.33 -9.82
C ILE A 30 -23.74 -8.34 -10.97
N PRO A 31 -23.60 -7.46 -11.98
CA PRO A 31 -24.48 -7.49 -13.14
C PRO A 31 -24.31 -8.81 -13.92
N GLN A 32 -25.41 -9.57 -14.05
CA GLN A 32 -25.46 -10.77 -14.88
C GLN A 32 -25.58 -10.37 -16.36
N ASP A 33 -24.48 -10.02 -17.00
CA ASP A 33 -24.45 -9.90 -18.46
C ASP A 33 -24.38 -11.30 -19.08
N GLU A 34 -25.51 -11.78 -19.62
CA GLU A 34 -25.61 -13.03 -20.40
C GLU A 34 -25.01 -12.92 -21.82
N LYS A 35 -24.70 -11.69 -22.29
CA LYS A 35 -24.38 -11.43 -23.70
C LYS A 35 -22.92 -11.61 -24.11
N HIS A 36 -21.96 -11.74 -23.17
CA HIS A 36 -20.54 -11.97 -23.50
C HIS A 36 -19.93 -13.05 -22.60
N PRO A 37 -19.70 -14.28 -23.12
CA PRO A 37 -19.28 -15.43 -22.31
C PRO A 37 -17.79 -15.43 -21.91
N TRP A 38 -16.97 -14.48 -22.38
CA TRP A 38 -15.50 -14.56 -22.23
C TRP A 38 -14.85 -13.40 -21.45
N PHE A 39 -15.40 -12.17 -21.53
CA PHE A 39 -14.94 -10.98 -20.82
C PHE A 39 -15.96 -9.85 -20.93
N SER A 40 -16.32 -9.17 -19.83
CA SER A 40 -17.17 -7.95 -19.86
C SER A 40 -16.50 -6.85 -19.05
N PHE A 41 -16.25 -5.70 -19.67
CA PHE A 41 -15.72 -4.50 -19.02
C PHE A 41 -16.67 -3.96 -17.94
N ARG A 42 -17.99 -4.15 -18.11
CA ARG A 42 -19.00 -3.76 -17.12
C ARG A 42 -18.93 -4.65 -15.87
N LYS A 43 -18.68 -5.95 -16.06
CA LYS A 43 -18.41 -6.87 -14.95
C LYS A 43 -17.06 -6.54 -14.30
N LEU A 44 -16.01 -6.30 -15.08
CA LEU A 44 -14.71 -5.90 -14.56
C LEU A 44 -14.85 -4.67 -13.65
N TRP A 45 -15.56 -3.63 -14.09
CA TRP A 45 -15.76 -2.40 -13.30
C TRP A 45 -16.63 -2.61 -12.04
N ALA A 46 -17.46 -3.66 -12.00
CA ALA A 46 -18.19 -4.04 -10.79
C ALA A 46 -17.32 -4.84 -9.80
N PHE A 47 -16.34 -5.59 -10.32
CA PHE A 47 -15.34 -6.29 -9.50
C PHE A 47 -14.18 -5.39 -9.08
N THR A 48 -13.90 -4.34 -9.85
CA THR A 48 -12.84 -3.36 -9.58
C THR A 48 -13.11 -2.66 -8.26
N GLY A 49 -12.09 -2.56 -7.41
CA GLY A 49 -12.12 -2.01 -6.06
C GLY A 49 -11.13 -2.71 -5.14
N PRO A 50 -11.37 -3.99 -4.76
CA PRO A 50 -10.53 -4.73 -3.82
C PRO A 50 -9.04 -4.80 -4.20
N GLY A 51 -8.74 -4.97 -5.49
CA GLY A 51 -7.36 -5.03 -5.98
C GLY A 51 -6.65 -3.68 -5.92
N PHE A 52 -7.34 -2.59 -6.27
CA PHE A 52 -6.80 -1.23 -6.11
C PHE A 52 -6.59 -0.88 -4.64
N LEU A 53 -7.52 -1.29 -3.79
CA LEU A 53 -7.44 -1.08 -2.35
C LEU A 53 -6.23 -1.78 -1.72
N MET A 54 -6.01 -3.02 -2.13
CA MET A 54 -4.84 -3.78 -1.73
C MET A 54 -3.54 -3.17 -2.27
N SER A 55 -3.56 -2.61 -3.49
CA SER A 55 -2.35 -2.06 -4.14
C SER A 55 -1.83 -0.77 -3.48
N ILE A 56 -2.67 -0.11 -2.67
CA ILE A 56 -2.28 1.07 -1.89
C ILE A 56 -1.24 0.73 -0.84
N ALA A 57 -1.33 -0.44 -0.22
CA ALA A 57 -0.30 -0.85 0.73
C ALA A 57 1.07 -1.00 0.06
N TYR A 58 1.15 -1.16 -1.26
CA TYR A 58 2.42 -1.15 -2.00
C TYR A 58 2.94 0.27 -2.31
N LEU A 59 2.18 1.30 -1.94
CA LEU A 59 2.45 2.72 -2.18
C LEU A 59 2.43 3.51 -0.88
N ASP A 60 2.53 2.84 0.27
CA ASP A 60 2.59 3.48 1.56
C ASP A 60 3.94 4.19 1.76
N PRO A 61 4.04 5.13 2.72
CA PRO A 61 5.30 5.82 3.00
C PRO A 61 6.45 4.88 3.35
N GLY A 62 6.15 3.70 3.94
CA GLY A 62 7.15 2.68 4.25
C GLY A 62 7.79 2.07 3.00
N ASN A 63 7.00 1.73 1.99
CA ASN A 63 7.51 1.23 0.72
C ASN A 63 8.26 2.32 -0.06
N ILE A 64 7.71 3.54 -0.11
CA ILE A 64 8.37 4.67 -0.75
C ILE A 64 9.73 4.96 -0.11
N GLU A 65 9.84 4.88 1.22
CA GLU A 65 11.11 5.05 1.94
C GLU A 65 12.11 3.95 1.60
N SER A 66 11.70 2.68 1.64
CA SER A 66 12.57 1.56 1.27
C SER A 66 13.05 1.67 -0.19
N ASP A 67 12.17 2.08 -1.10
CA ASP A 67 12.48 2.28 -2.51
C ASP A 67 13.48 3.44 -2.71
N LEU A 68 13.23 4.57 -2.04
CA LEU A 68 14.12 5.73 -2.03
C LEU A 68 15.52 5.38 -1.49
N GLN A 69 15.60 4.69 -0.35
CA GLN A 69 16.87 4.28 0.24
C GLN A 69 17.62 3.29 -0.67
N SER A 70 16.90 2.35 -1.28
CA SER A 70 17.50 1.41 -2.23
C SER A 70 18.06 2.10 -3.47
N GLY A 71 17.36 3.11 -4.00
CA GLY A 71 17.83 3.93 -5.11
C GLY A 71 19.06 4.75 -4.74
N ALA A 72 19.06 5.36 -3.55
CA ALA A 72 20.19 6.16 -3.09
C ALA A 72 21.47 5.34 -2.88
N VAL A 73 21.36 4.17 -2.23
CA VAL A 73 22.51 3.35 -1.84
C VAL A 73 22.99 2.43 -2.98
N ALA A 74 22.07 1.83 -3.73
CA ALA A 74 22.39 0.83 -4.74
C ALA A 74 22.17 1.30 -6.18
N GLY A 75 21.60 2.48 -6.40
CA GLY A 75 21.27 2.99 -7.72
C GLY A 75 20.27 2.07 -8.42
N PHE A 76 20.49 1.82 -9.71
CA PHE A 76 19.63 0.95 -10.52
C PHE A 76 19.81 -0.57 -10.26
N LYS A 77 20.74 -0.97 -9.38
CA LYS A 77 21.13 -2.39 -9.24
C LYS A 77 20.10 -3.26 -8.51
N LEU A 78 19.22 -2.68 -7.70
CA LEU A 78 18.21 -3.41 -6.92
C LEU A 78 16.83 -3.47 -7.60
N LEU A 79 16.68 -2.88 -8.79
CA LEU A 79 15.41 -2.88 -9.53
C LEU A 79 14.92 -4.29 -9.88
N TRP A 80 15.82 -5.24 -10.14
CA TRP A 80 15.43 -6.64 -10.36
C TRP A 80 14.86 -7.29 -9.09
N VAL A 81 15.33 -6.90 -7.89
CA VAL A 81 14.79 -7.38 -6.60
C VAL A 81 13.39 -6.83 -6.42
N LEU A 82 13.17 -5.55 -6.69
CA LEU A 82 11.84 -4.92 -6.67
C LEU A 82 10.88 -5.67 -7.61
N LEU A 83 11.28 -5.88 -8.87
CA LEU A 83 10.47 -6.63 -9.84
C LEU A 83 10.13 -8.04 -9.36
N LEU A 84 11.13 -8.80 -8.88
CA LEU A 84 10.93 -10.15 -8.37
C LEU A 84 10.00 -10.15 -7.15
N ALA A 85 10.20 -9.23 -6.21
CA ALA A 85 9.38 -9.08 -5.02
C ALA A 85 7.93 -8.77 -5.39
N THR A 86 7.68 -7.90 -6.37
CA THR A 86 6.32 -7.62 -6.85
C THR A 86 5.68 -8.85 -7.51
N VAL A 87 6.44 -9.62 -8.29
CA VAL A 87 5.93 -10.86 -8.92
C VAL A 87 5.56 -11.91 -7.86
N ILE A 88 6.39 -12.09 -6.84
CA ILE A 88 6.10 -12.97 -5.70
C ILE A 88 4.90 -12.44 -4.92
N GLY A 89 4.84 -11.11 -4.68
CA GLY A 89 3.70 -10.43 -4.06
C GLY A 89 2.40 -10.72 -4.79
N LEU A 90 2.36 -10.56 -6.13
CA LEU A 90 1.20 -10.89 -6.96
C LEU A 90 0.78 -12.36 -6.81
N LEU A 91 1.73 -13.29 -6.71
CA LEU A 91 1.44 -14.70 -6.50
C LEU A 91 0.81 -14.95 -5.13
N LEU A 92 1.39 -14.41 -4.05
CA LEU A 92 0.85 -14.54 -2.69
C LEU A 92 -0.55 -13.92 -2.57
N GLN A 93 -0.73 -12.78 -3.22
CA GLN A 93 -1.99 -12.05 -3.22
C GLN A 93 -3.08 -12.76 -4.01
N ARG A 94 -2.71 -13.39 -5.13
CA ARG A 94 -3.62 -14.30 -5.85
C ARG A 94 -4.06 -15.47 -4.98
N LEU A 95 -3.18 -16.03 -4.16
CA LEU A 95 -3.53 -17.12 -3.24
C LEU A 95 -4.47 -16.63 -2.12
N ALA A 96 -4.19 -15.46 -1.54
CA ALA A 96 -5.03 -14.84 -0.52
C ALA A 96 -6.45 -14.52 -1.05
N ALA A 97 -6.55 -13.93 -2.24
CA ALA A 97 -7.82 -13.67 -2.91
C ALA A 97 -8.58 -14.97 -3.22
N ARG A 98 -7.88 -15.99 -3.76
CA ARG A 98 -8.50 -17.29 -4.08
C ARG A 98 -9.04 -17.97 -2.83
N LEU A 99 -8.34 -17.87 -1.69
CA LEU A 99 -8.82 -18.39 -0.42
C LEU A 99 -10.16 -17.74 -0.06
N GLY A 100 -10.21 -16.40 0.00
CA GLY A 100 -11.42 -15.66 0.34
C GLY A 100 -12.60 -15.92 -0.60
N VAL A 101 -12.36 -16.08 -1.90
CA VAL A 101 -13.41 -16.37 -2.89
C VAL A 101 -13.97 -17.80 -2.75
N VAL A 102 -13.10 -18.79 -2.53
CA VAL A 102 -13.47 -20.21 -2.53
C VAL A 102 -14.05 -20.65 -1.19
N THR A 103 -13.35 -20.37 -0.09
CA THR A 103 -13.82 -20.77 1.26
C THR A 103 -14.90 -19.83 1.74
N GLY A 104 -14.80 -18.56 1.33
CA GLY A 104 -15.68 -17.52 1.81
C GLY A 104 -15.40 -16.99 3.19
N LEU A 105 -14.28 -17.43 3.74
CA LEU A 105 -13.71 -17.02 5.00
C LEU A 105 -12.44 -16.25 4.69
N HIS A 106 -12.17 -15.18 5.43
CA HIS A 106 -10.89 -14.48 5.29
C HIS A 106 -9.77 -15.27 5.98
N LEU A 107 -8.51 -14.91 5.68
CA LEU A 107 -7.34 -15.67 6.10
C LEU A 107 -7.26 -15.84 7.63
N ALA A 108 -7.62 -14.81 8.39
CA ALA A 108 -7.65 -14.88 9.86
C ALA A 108 -8.66 -15.92 10.38
N GLU A 109 -9.85 -16.04 9.76
CA GLU A 109 -10.87 -17.03 10.17
C GLU A 109 -10.39 -18.45 9.90
N VAL A 110 -9.72 -18.66 8.77
CA VAL A 110 -9.12 -19.94 8.42
C VAL A 110 -8.01 -20.30 9.40
N CYS A 111 -7.13 -19.35 9.73
CA CYS A 111 -6.08 -19.54 10.74
C CYS A 111 -6.68 -19.86 12.11
N ASN A 112 -7.72 -19.15 12.56
CA ASN A 112 -8.36 -19.40 13.85
C ASN A 112 -8.95 -20.82 13.93
N ARG A 113 -9.58 -21.29 12.84
CA ARG A 113 -10.19 -22.63 12.79
C ARG A 113 -9.17 -23.76 12.72
N GLN A 114 -8.03 -23.53 12.07
CA GLN A 114 -7.04 -24.59 11.81
C GLN A 114 -5.98 -24.71 12.92
N TYR A 115 -5.61 -23.60 13.57
CA TYR A 115 -4.54 -23.59 14.57
C TYR A 115 -5.06 -23.72 16.02
N PRO A 116 -4.33 -24.43 16.90
CA PRO A 116 -4.64 -24.46 18.32
C PRO A 116 -4.35 -23.10 19.00
N LYS A 117 -4.84 -22.92 20.23
CA LYS A 117 -4.86 -21.62 20.93
C LYS A 117 -3.49 -20.92 21.03
N VAL A 118 -2.41 -21.66 21.25
CA VAL A 118 -1.07 -21.07 21.49
C VAL A 118 -0.45 -20.49 20.20
N PRO A 119 -0.28 -21.25 19.09
CA PRO A 119 0.17 -20.67 17.82
C PRO A 119 -0.73 -19.55 17.32
N ARG A 120 -2.04 -19.64 17.56
CA ARG A 120 -3.01 -18.62 17.19
C ARG A 120 -2.73 -17.27 17.87
N LEU A 121 -2.45 -17.27 19.17
CA LEU A 121 -2.12 -16.04 19.91
C LEU A 121 -0.79 -15.44 19.43
N ILE A 122 0.20 -16.27 19.12
CA ILE A 122 1.48 -15.82 18.57
C ILE A 122 1.27 -15.17 17.19
N LEU A 123 0.49 -15.80 16.31
CA LEU A 123 0.16 -15.24 15.01
C LEU A 123 -0.56 -13.90 15.12
N TRP A 124 -1.54 -13.80 16.04
CA TRP A 124 -2.23 -12.54 16.30
C TRP A 124 -1.25 -11.44 16.72
N LEU A 125 -0.39 -11.72 17.70
CA LEU A 125 0.59 -10.76 18.18
C LEU A 125 1.57 -10.33 17.08
N MET A 126 2.03 -11.25 16.23
CA MET A 126 2.91 -10.91 15.10
C MET A 126 2.22 -10.01 14.06
N VAL A 127 0.95 -10.27 13.76
CA VAL A 127 0.18 -9.46 12.81
C VAL A 127 -0.13 -8.09 13.39
N GLU A 128 -0.53 -8.00 14.66
CA GLU A 128 -0.74 -6.71 15.33
C GLU A 128 0.52 -5.86 15.38
N LEU A 129 1.67 -6.46 15.71
CA LEU A 129 2.95 -5.74 15.66
C LEU A 129 3.28 -5.24 14.25
N ALA A 130 2.96 -6.03 13.21
CA ALA A 130 3.15 -5.60 11.83
C ALA A 130 2.21 -4.45 11.42
N ILE A 131 0.97 -4.45 11.91
CA ILE A 131 0.00 -3.37 11.67
C ILE A 131 0.44 -2.09 12.37
N ILE A 132 0.84 -2.18 13.65
CA ILE A 132 1.38 -1.04 14.40
C ILE A 132 2.63 -0.48 13.70
N GLY A 133 3.53 -1.34 13.21
CA GLY A 133 4.71 -0.92 12.47
C GLY A 133 4.37 -0.14 11.18
N SER A 134 3.37 -0.62 10.44
CA SER A 134 2.86 0.07 9.24
C SER A 134 2.26 1.45 9.58
N ASP A 135 1.43 1.50 10.63
CA ASP A 135 0.77 2.73 11.10
C ASP A 135 1.78 3.78 11.60
N MET A 136 2.89 3.34 12.21
CA MET A 136 3.99 4.25 12.59
C MET A 136 4.62 4.94 11.37
N GLN A 137 4.91 4.20 10.30
CA GLN A 137 5.53 4.76 9.09
C GLN A 137 4.61 5.77 8.41
N GLU A 138 3.32 5.50 8.45
CA GLU A 138 2.28 6.37 7.95
C GLU A 138 2.17 7.69 8.71
N VAL A 139 2.06 7.63 10.04
CA VAL A 139 1.99 8.84 10.88
C VAL A 139 3.24 9.69 10.67
N ILE A 140 4.42 9.06 10.56
CA ILE A 140 5.67 9.75 10.27
C ILE A 140 5.65 10.38 8.87
N GLY A 141 5.22 9.63 7.84
CA GLY A 141 5.13 10.13 6.46
C GLY A 141 4.19 11.32 6.31
N SER A 142 2.99 11.23 6.88
CA SER A 142 2.00 12.31 6.86
C SER A 142 2.46 13.54 7.66
N ALA A 143 3.12 13.35 8.81
CA ALA A 143 3.69 14.45 9.58
C ALA A 143 4.83 15.16 8.81
N ILE A 144 5.69 14.39 8.14
CA ILE A 144 6.75 14.91 7.26
C ILE A 144 6.15 15.70 6.09
N ALA A 145 5.12 15.15 5.43
CA ALA A 145 4.44 15.82 4.34
C ALA A 145 3.82 17.17 4.76
N ILE A 146 3.16 17.21 5.92
CA ILE A 146 2.59 18.45 6.48
C ILE A 146 3.71 19.46 6.81
N ASN A 147 4.84 19.00 7.36
CA ASN A 147 5.99 19.87 7.64
C ASN A 147 6.56 20.48 6.34
N LEU A 148 6.71 19.67 5.28
CA LEU A 148 7.19 20.13 3.98
C LEU A 148 6.19 21.10 3.31
N LEU A 149 4.90 20.79 3.31
CA LEU A 149 3.85 21.63 2.73
C LEU A 149 3.72 22.98 3.45
N SER A 150 3.97 23.01 4.75
CA SER A 150 3.93 24.23 5.56
C SER A 150 5.24 25.03 5.55
N VAL A 151 6.24 24.62 4.75
CA VAL A 151 7.57 25.23 4.66
C VAL A 151 8.22 25.32 6.05
N GLY A 152 8.04 24.28 6.87
CA GLY A 152 8.58 24.20 8.23
C GLY A 152 7.83 25.05 9.27
N LYS A 153 6.68 25.65 8.96
CA LYS A 153 5.86 26.36 9.96
C LYS A 153 5.22 25.43 10.98
N ILE A 154 4.83 24.23 10.57
CA ILE A 154 4.24 23.23 11.45
C ILE A 154 5.34 22.24 11.86
N PRO A 155 5.72 22.15 13.14
CA PRO A 155 6.73 21.20 13.59
C PRO A 155 6.22 19.76 13.48
N LEU A 156 7.13 18.78 13.44
CA LEU A 156 6.77 17.35 13.29
C LEU A 156 5.76 16.87 14.34
N TRP A 157 5.93 17.25 15.61
CA TRP A 157 4.96 16.91 16.67
C TRP A 157 3.57 17.50 16.41
N GLY A 158 3.49 18.67 15.78
CA GLY A 158 2.23 19.28 15.36
C GLY A 158 1.59 18.53 14.19
N GLY A 159 2.42 18.06 13.24
CA GLY A 159 1.97 17.17 12.16
C GLY A 159 1.35 15.87 12.69
N VAL A 160 2.00 15.23 13.67
CA VAL A 160 1.48 14.02 14.34
C VAL A 160 0.14 14.27 15.05
N LEU A 161 -0.06 15.45 15.67
CA LEU A 161 -1.36 15.77 16.26
C LEU A 161 -2.47 15.95 15.20
N ILE A 162 -2.12 16.45 14.02
CA ILE A 162 -3.07 16.60 12.91
C ILE A 162 -3.46 15.23 12.34
N THR A 163 -2.52 14.28 12.23
CA THR A 163 -2.83 12.93 11.74
C THR A 163 -3.79 12.18 12.68
N ILE A 164 -3.72 12.42 13.99
CA ILE A 164 -4.74 11.91 14.92
C ILE A 164 -6.12 12.45 14.57
N ALA A 165 -6.24 13.74 14.23
CA ALA A 165 -7.52 14.32 13.81
C ALA A 165 -8.04 13.73 12.49
N ASP A 166 -7.15 13.38 11.57
CA ASP A 166 -7.50 12.76 10.31
C ASP A 166 -8.14 11.36 10.47
N THR A 167 -7.74 10.58 11.48
CA THR A 167 -8.42 9.31 11.78
C THR A 167 -9.91 9.49 12.06
N PHE A 168 -10.32 10.60 12.67
CA PHE A 168 -11.74 10.92 12.89
C PHE A 168 -12.46 11.32 11.60
N VAL A 169 -11.76 12.01 10.68
CA VAL A 169 -12.27 12.34 9.35
C VAL A 169 -12.50 11.07 8.54
N PHE A 170 -11.59 10.10 8.64
CA PHE A 170 -11.77 8.79 8.03
C PHE A 170 -12.97 8.04 8.61
N LEU A 171 -13.14 7.96 9.93
CA LEU A 171 -14.32 7.33 10.55
C LEU A 171 -15.63 7.97 10.06
N PHE A 172 -15.62 9.28 9.80
CA PHE A 172 -16.77 9.97 9.21
C PHE A 172 -16.97 9.62 7.72
N LEU A 173 -15.89 9.46 6.96
CA LEU A 173 -15.89 9.04 5.55
C LEU A 173 -16.34 7.59 5.35
N ASP A 174 -16.03 6.70 6.30
CA ASP A 174 -16.48 5.30 6.28
C ASP A 174 -18.01 5.23 6.15
N LYS A 175 -18.72 6.21 6.74
CA LYS A 175 -20.19 6.39 6.64
C LYS A 175 -20.77 6.59 5.26
N TYR A 176 -19.95 6.92 4.26
CA TYR A 176 -20.43 7.29 2.92
C TYR A 176 -20.48 6.13 1.91
N GLY A 177 -20.07 4.92 2.30
CA GLY A 177 -20.26 3.68 1.55
C GLY A 177 -19.12 3.29 0.60
N LEU A 178 -18.99 1.99 0.35
CA LEU A 178 -17.82 1.32 -0.24
C LEU A 178 -17.39 1.88 -1.61
N ARG A 179 -18.35 2.20 -2.49
CA ARG A 179 -18.03 2.68 -3.85
C ARG A 179 -17.47 4.10 -3.89
N LYS A 180 -17.85 4.97 -2.95
CA LYS A 180 -17.27 6.32 -2.84
C LYS A 180 -15.87 6.26 -2.26
N LEU A 181 -15.66 5.32 -1.34
CA LEU A 181 -14.37 5.05 -0.71
C LEU A 181 -13.36 4.51 -1.74
N GLU A 182 -13.77 3.55 -2.58
CA GLU A 182 -12.97 3.10 -3.75
C GLU A 182 -12.62 4.25 -4.71
N ALA A 183 -13.55 5.19 -4.94
CA ALA A 183 -13.29 6.36 -5.79
C ALA A 183 -12.28 7.34 -5.16
N LEU A 184 -12.34 7.54 -3.84
CA LEU A 184 -11.36 8.34 -3.09
C LEU A 184 -9.95 7.74 -3.24
N PHE A 185 -9.84 6.42 -3.15
CA PHE A 185 -8.57 5.73 -3.32
C PHE A 185 -8.02 5.79 -4.73
N ALA A 186 -8.87 5.61 -5.74
CA ALA A 186 -8.47 5.80 -7.13
C ALA A 186 -7.96 7.24 -7.37
N PHE A 187 -8.56 8.23 -6.72
CA PHE A 187 -8.11 9.61 -6.76
C PHE A 187 -6.72 9.79 -6.09
N LEU A 188 -6.49 9.23 -4.91
CA LEU A 188 -5.18 9.28 -4.22
C LEU A 188 -4.07 8.59 -5.03
N ILE A 189 -4.32 7.41 -5.60
CA ILE A 189 -3.37 6.71 -6.47
C ILE A 189 -3.06 7.55 -7.72
N THR A 190 -4.08 8.19 -8.31
CA THR A 190 -3.88 9.05 -9.47
C THR A 190 -3.00 10.25 -9.14
N ILE A 191 -3.19 10.86 -7.96
CA ILE A 191 -2.31 11.93 -7.47
C ILE A 191 -0.87 11.41 -7.40
N MET A 192 -0.63 10.28 -6.71
CA MET A 192 0.72 9.70 -6.57
C MET A 192 1.36 9.38 -7.92
N ALA A 193 0.61 8.78 -8.84
CA ALA A 193 1.08 8.45 -10.18
C ALA A 193 1.48 9.71 -10.98
N VAL A 194 0.70 10.79 -10.87
CA VAL A 194 0.98 12.07 -11.54
C VAL A 194 2.17 12.78 -10.88
N THR A 195 2.25 12.80 -9.55
CA THR A 195 3.33 13.49 -8.81
C THR A 195 4.67 12.82 -9.07
N PHE A 196 4.78 11.52 -8.82
CA PHE A 196 6.02 10.78 -9.02
C PHE A 196 6.36 10.61 -10.51
N GLY A 197 5.35 10.49 -11.38
CA GLY A 197 5.54 10.48 -12.83
C GLY A 197 6.11 11.82 -13.35
N TYR A 198 5.64 12.95 -12.81
CA TYR A 198 6.18 14.27 -13.15
C TYR A 198 7.66 14.41 -12.72
N GLU A 199 8.00 13.96 -11.52
CA GLU A 199 9.39 13.96 -11.04
C GLU A 199 10.29 13.10 -11.91
N TYR A 200 9.84 11.90 -12.26
CA TYR A 200 10.58 10.99 -13.16
C TYR A 200 10.89 11.62 -14.51
N VAL A 201 9.90 12.27 -15.13
CA VAL A 201 10.07 12.97 -16.42
C VAL A 201 10.97 14.19 -16.28
N THR A 202 10.95 14.87 -15.13
CA THR A 202 11.78 16.05 -14.87
C THR A 202 13.24 15.68 -14.65
N VAL A 203 13.50 14.60 -13.91
CA VAL A 203 14.85 14.09 -13.60
C VAL A 203 15.50 13.44 -14.84
N LYS A 204 14.72 12.85 -15.74
CA LYS A 204 15.19 12.17 -16.97
C LYS A 204 16.30 11.13 -16.69
N PRO A 205 16.02 10.10 -15.88
CA PRO A 205 17.01 9.05 -15.60
C PRO A 205 17.38 8.27 -16.87
N ASP A 206 18.60 7.73 -16.91
CA ASP A 206 19.08 6.91 -18.02
C ASP A 206 18.27 5.61 -18.17
N GLN A 207 17.44 5.57 -19.20
CA GLN A 207 16.56 4.45 -19.51
C GLN A 207 17.33 3.16 -19.81
N GLY A 208 18.55 3.26 -20.34
CA GLY A 208 19.39 2.11 -20.63
C GLY A 208 19.86 1.41 -19.35
N GLN A 209 20.26 2.20 -18.35
CA GLN A 209 20.67 1.68 -17.04
C GLN A 209 19.49 1.14 -16.24
N LEU A 210 18.33 1.80 -16.33
CA LEU A 210 17.09 1.36 -15.69
C LEU A 210 16.65 -0.02 -16.21
N LEU A 211 16.56 -0.18 -17.54
CA LEU A 211 16.18 -1.47 -18.13
C LEU A 211 17.23 -2.56 -17.84
N LYS A 212 18.51 -2.21 -17.87
CA LYS A 212 19.58 -3.15 -17.49
C LYS A 212 19.42 -3.57 -16.02
N GLY A 213 19.18 -2.64 -15.12
CA GLY A 213 18.98 -2.89 -13.68
C GLY A 213 17.73 -3.71 -13.36
N MET A 214 16.67 -3.59 -14.17
CA MET A 214 15.43 -4.37 -14.03
C MET A 214 15.58 -5.83 -14.47
N PHE A 215 16.27 -6.09 -15.58
CA PHE A 215 16.31 -7.42 -16.20
C PHE A 215 17.61 -8.19 -15.97
N MET A 216 18.68 -7.53 -15.51
CA MET A 216 19.96 -8.18 -15.23
C MET A 216 20.10 -8.42 -13.71
N PRO A 217 19.96 -9.67 -13.23
CA PRO A 217 20.12 -10.01 -11.81
C PRO A 217 21.61 -10.07 -11.46
N TYR A 218 22.31 -8.95 -11.57
CA TYR A 218 23.74 -8.86 -11.29
C TYR A 218 24.06 -7.58 -10.55
N CYS A 219 24.66 -7.73 -9.36
CA CYS A 219 25.15 -6.61 -8.59
C CYS A 219 26.67 -6.67 -8.48
N GLU A 220 27.37 -5.96 -9.36
CA GLU A 220 28.82 -5.77 -9.24
C GLU A 220 29.13 -4.94 -7.98
N GLY A 221 29.89 -5.51 -7.04
CA GLY A 221 30.32 -4.83 -5.83
C GLY A 221 29.24 -4.60 -4.77
N CYS A 222 28.20 -5.43 -4.71
CA CYS A 222 27.24 -5.42 -3.60
C CYS A 222 27.95 -5.79 -2.28
N GLY A 223 27.94 -4.86 -1.33
CA GLY A 223 28.35 -5.06 0.05
C GLY A 223 27.16 -5.30 0.98
N PRO A 224 27.39 -5.26 2.31
CA PRO A 224 26.34 -5.51 3.31
C PRO A 224 25.22 -4.46 3.25
N ALA A 225 25.53 -3.20 2.96
CA ALA A 225 24.54 -2.13 2.87
C ALA A 225 23.52 -2.35 1.74
N GLN A 226 23.98 -2.80 0.55
CA GLN A 226 23.06 -3.11 -0.55
C GLN A 226 22.20 -4.35 -0.26
N LEU A 227 22.73 -5.33 0.48
CA LEU A 227 21.97 -6.50 0.90
C LEU A 227 20.88 -6.15 1.91
N GLU A 228 21.19 -5.27 2.87
CA GLU A 228 20.20 -4.75 3.83
C GLU A 228 19.05 -4.06 3.10
N GLN A 229 19.36 -3.21 2.12
CA GLN A 229 18.36 -2.56 1.28
C GLN A 229 17.55 -3.56 0.44
N ALA A 230 18.17 -4.62 -0.08
CA ALA A 230 17.46 -5.68 -0.79
C ALA A 230 16.45 -6.43 0.11
N VAL A 231 16.82 -6.69 1.37
CA VAL A 231 15.92 -7.29 2.37
C VAL A 231 14.80 -6.31 2.73
N GLY A 232 15.12 -5.02 2.84
CA GLY A 232 14.15 -3.93 3.01
C GLY A 232 13.07 -3.92 1.93
N ILE A 233 13.47 -3.93 0.65
CA ILE A 233 12.53 -3.96 -0.49
C ILE A 233 11.61 -5.19 -0.41
N VAL A 234 12.15 -6.36 -0.11
CA VAL A 234 11.33 -7.58 -0.02
C VAL A 234 10.31 -7.48 1.13
N GLY A 235 10.73 -6.96 2.29
CA GLY A 235 9.85 -6.74 3.43
C GLY A 235 8.77 -5.69 3.18
N ALA A 236 9.12 -4.59 2.51
CA ALA A 236 8.21 -3.51 2.15
C ALA A 236 7.18 -3.95 1.11
N VAL A 237 7.58 -4.77 0.12
CA VAL A 237 6.68 -5.24 -0.93
C VAL A 237 5.79 -6.39 -0.44
N ILE A 238 6.29 -7.28 0.43
CA ILE A 238 5.52 -8.43 0.92
C ILE A 238 5.02 -8.15 2.34
N MET A 239 3.96 -7.34 2.43
CA MET A 239 3.32 -7.00 3.70
C MET A 239 2.34 -8.10 4.16
N PRO A 240 2.55 -8.72 5.34
CA PRO A 240 1.68 -9.78 5.82
C PRO A 240 0.23 -9.32 6.07
N HIS A 241 0.03 -8.15 6.68
CA HIS A 241 -1.30 -7.62 6.99
C HIS A 241 -2.14 -7.42 5.72
N ASN A 242 -1.50 -7.05 4.60
CA ASN A 242 -2.18 -6.85 3.33
C ASN A 242 -2.73 -8.16 2.73
N MET A 243 -2.13 -9.32 3.05
CA MET A 243 -2.69 -10.62 2.66
C MET A 243 -4.01 -10.92 3.40
N TYR A 244 -4.09 -10.55 4.68
CA TYR A 244 -5.33 -10.66 5.46
C TYR A 244 -6.39 -9.73 4.90
N LEU A 245 -6.02 -8.47 4.66
CA LEU A 245 -6.89 -7.46 4.08
C LEU A 245 -7.48 -7.91 2.74
N HIS A 246 -6.64 -8.27 1.78
CA HIS A 246 -7.10 -8.66 0.45
C HIS A 246 -8.04 -9.88 0.48
N SER A 247 -7.76 -10.87 1.35
CA SER A 247 -8.64 -12.03 1.56
C SER A 247 -10.02 -11.66 2.14
N ALA A 248 -10.12 -10.57 2.91
CA ALA A 248 -11.37 -10.05 3.43
C ALA A 248 -12.11 -9.18 2.41
N LEU A 249 -11.39 -8.34 1.66
CA LEU A 249 -11.98 -7.42 0.68
C LEU A 249 -12.71 -8.15 -0.45
N VAL A 250 -12.19 -9.31 -0.90
CA VAL A 250 -12.86 -10.12 -1.93
C VAL A 250 -14.23 -10.66 -1.49
N LYS A 251 -14.51 -10.70 -0.16
CA LYS A 251 -15.81 -11.11 0.41
C LYS A 251 -16.89 -10.03 0.24
N SER A 252 -16.51 -8.77 0.02
CA SER A 252 -17.45 -7.66 -0.24
C SER A 252 -18.27 -7.85 -1.53
N ARG A 253 -17.82 -8.73 -2.44
CA ARG A 253 -18.50 -9.02 -3.70
C ARG A 253 -19.38 -10.28 -3.57
N GLN A 254 -20.61 -10.20 -4.06
CA GLN A 254 -21.60 -11.28 -3.97
C GLN A 254 -21.29 -12.43 -4.94
N VAL A 255 -20.51 -13.44 -4.54
CA VAL A 255 -20.23 -14.63 -5.37
C VAL A 255 -21.07 -15.83 -4.93
N ASN A 256 -21.85 -16.44 -5.84
CA ASN A 256 -22.57 -17.67 -5.53
C ASN A 256 -21.62 -18.88 -5.55
N ARG A 257 -21.27 -19.37 -4.36
CA ARG A 257 -20.31 -20.47 -4.18
C ARG A 257 -20.86 -21.83 -4.59
N ALA A 258 -22.18 -21.99 -4.74
CA ALA A 258 -22.78 -23.24 -5.20
C ALA A 258 -22.52 -23.52 -6.68
N LYS A 259 -22.21 -22.48 -7.48
CA LYS A 259 -21.95 -22.59 -8.91
C LYS A 259 -20.46 -22.46 -9.21
N LYS A 260 -19.82 -23.57 -9.59
CA LYS A 260 -18.38 -23.62 -9.95
C LYS A 260 -17.99 -22.58 -11.03
N LYS A 261 -18.90 -22.29 -11.97
CA LYS A 261 -18.66 -21.31 -13.04
C LYS A 261 -18.50 -19.89 -12.50
N GLU A 262 -19.33 -19.47 -11.54
CA GLU A 262 -19.27 -18.12 -10.94
C GLU A 262 -18.00 -17.95 -10.08
N VAL A 263 -17.61 -18.98 -9.34
CA VAL A 263 -16.36 -18.98 -8.55
C VAL A 263 -15.12 -18.90 -9.46
N SER A 264 -15.11 -19.64 -10.57
CA SER A 264 -14.01 -19.58 -11.54
C SER A 264 -13.94 -18.23 -12.26
N GLU A 265 -15.09 -17.64 -12.56
CA GLU A 265 -15.19 -16.32 -13.17
C GLU A 265 -14.70 -15.23 -12.21
N ALA A 266 -15.14 -15.25 -10.94
CA ALA A 266 -14.69 -14.32 -9.91
C ALA A 266 -13.16 -14.39 -9.71
N ASN A 267 -12.59 -15.59 -9.60
CA ASN A 267 -11.14 -15.76 -9.48
C ASN A 267 -10.36 -15.19 -10.68
N LYS A 268 -10.92 -15.27 -11.90
CA LYS A 268 -10.30 -14.68 -13.09
C LYS A 268 -10.34 -13.15 -13.04
N TYR A 269 -11.47 -12.56 -12.66
CA TYR A 269 -11.59 -11.10 -12.55
C TYR A 269 -10.72 -10.52 -11.44
N PHE A 270 -10.71 -11.10 -10.24
CA PHE A 270 -9.84 -10.64 -9.16
C PHE A 270 -8.36 -10.76 -9.50
N PHE A 271 -7.96 -11.80 -10.24
CA PHE A 271 -6.58 -11.93 -10.71
C PHE A 271 -6.20 -10.84 -11.71
N ILE A 272 -7.06 -10.56 -12.70
CA ILE A 272 -6.81 -9.51 -13.70
C ILE A 272 -6.74 -8.14 -13.02
N GLU A 273 -7.66 -7.86 -12.11
CA GLU A 273 -7.69 -6.61 -11.36
C GLU A 273 -6.42 -6.44 -10.50
N SER A 274 -6.06 -7.45 -9.71
CA SER A 274 -4.86 -7.41 -8.86
C SER A 274 -3.58 -7.24 -9.69
N CYS A 275 -3.53 -7.87 -10.87
CA CYS A 275 -2.42 -7.73 -11.80
C CYS A 275 -2.29 -6.29 -12.32
N ILE A 276 -3.40 -5.67 -12.73
CA ILE A 276 -3.41 -4.28 -13.19
C ILE A 276 -3.02 -3.34 -12.04
N ALA A 277 -3.60 -3.52 -10.86
CA ALA A 277 -3.37 -2.67 -9.71
C ALA A 277 -1.90 -2.74 -9.24
N LEU A 278 -1.34 -3.94 -9.07
CA LEU A 278 0.07 -4.11 -8.73
C LEU A 278 1.02 -3.65 -9.83
N PHE A 279 0.63 -3.75 -11.10
CA PHE A 279 1.45 -3.22 -12.19
C PHE A 279 1.52 -1.69 -12.15
N VAL A 280 0.42 -1.01 -11.83
CA VAL A 280 0.42 0.45 -11.61
C VAL A 280 1.29 0.80 -10.40
N SER A 281 1.15 0.10 -9.28
CA SER A 281 2.01 0.34 -8.10
C SER A 281 3.48 0.11 -8.42
N PHE A 282 3.80 -0.97 -9.14
CA PHE A 282 5.17 -1.26 -9.58
C PHE A 282 5.78 -0.14 -10.41
N ILE A 283 5.01 0.43 -11.35
CA ILE A 283 5.49 1.57 -12.16
C ILE A 283 5.83 2.76 -11.26
N ILE A 284 4.98 3.06 -10.26
CA ILE A 284 5.22 4.14 -9.32
C ILE A 284 6.50 3.88 -8.50
N ASN A 285 6.68 2.67 -7.97
CA ASN A 285 7.88 2.29 -7.23
C ASN A 285 9.13 2.43 -8.11
N VAL A 286 9.07 2.00 -9.37
CA VAL A 286 10.17 2.20 -10.34
C VAL A 286 10.46 3.69 -10.55
N PHE A 287 9.43 4.54 -10.64
CA PHE A 287 9.63 6.00 -10.75
C PHE A 287 10.38 6.56 -9.54
N VAL A 288 9.95 6.20 -8.32
CA VAL A 288 10.59 6.63 -7.08
C VAL A 288 12.05 6.17 -7.05
N VAL A 289 12.32 4.86 -7.15
CA VAL A 289 13.69 4.32 -7.12
C VAL A 289 14.58 5.01 -8.15
N SER A 290 14.07 5.26 -9.36
CA SER A 290 14.85 5.86 -10.45
C SER A 290 15.17 7.34 -10.22
N VAL A 291 14.21 8.11 -9.69
CA VAL A 291 14.41 9.53 -9.35
C VAL A 291 15.49 9.66 -8.29
N PHE A 292 15.43 8.84 -7.24
CA PHE A 292 16.40 8.88 -6.14
C PHE A 292 17.74 8.27 -6.51
N ALA A 293 17.77 7.23 -7.36
CA ALA A 293 19.02 6.72 -7.93
C ALA A 293 19.77 7.81 -8.69
N GLU A 294 19.10 8.58 -9.56
CA GLU A 294 19.79 9.63 -10.30
C GLU A 294 20.18 10.82 -9.40
N ALA A 295 19.33 11.19 -8.44
CA ALA A 295 19.58 12.35 -7.57
C ALA A 295 20.62 12.09 -6.46
N PHE A 296 20.76 10.85 -5.97
CA PHE A 296 21.58 10.53 -4.79
C PHE A 296 22.75 9.58 -5.05
N TYR A 297 22.71 8.76 -6.11
CA TYR A 297 23.72 7.73 -6.28
C TYR A 297 25.12 8.36 -6.47
N LYS A 298 26.03 8.04 -5.54
CA LYS A 298 27.42 8.55 -5.46
C LYS A 298 27.55 10.06 -5.16
N LYS A 299 26.54 10.69 -4.56
CA LYS A 299 26.61 12.10 -4.10
C LYS A 299 27.03 12.20 -2.64
N THR A 300 27.93 13.13 -2.33
CA THR A 300 28.41 13.43 -0.96
C THR A 300 27.57 14.54 -0.33
N ASN A 301 27.48 14.60 1.00
CA ASN A 301 26.73 15.65 1.70
C ASN A 301 27.19 17.06 1.31
N GLN A 302 28.49 17.24 1.12
CA GLN A 302 29.08 18.53 0.73
C GLN A 302 28.59 19.02 -0.64
N GLU A 303 28.52 18.13 -1.65
CA GLU A 303 28.02 18.49 -2.98
C GLU A 303 26.55 18.93 -2.94
N VAL A 304 25.74 18.23 -2.14
CA VAL A 304 24.32 18.52 -1.97
C VAL A 304 24.12 19.85 -1.22
N HIS A 305 24.90 20.07 -0.16
CA HIS A 305 24.86 21.30 0.62
C HIS A 305 25.17 22.52 -0.26
N ASP A 306 26.20 22.46 -1.11
CA ASP A 306 26.58 23.56 -1.98
C ASP A 306 25.50 23.91 -3.01
N ILE A 307 24.81 22.90 -3.57
CA ILE A 307 23.72 23.08 -4.52
C ILE A 307 22.49 23.71 -3.84
N CYS A 308 22.14 23.24 -2.64
CA CYS A 308 21.02 23.80 -1.87
C CYS A 308 21.30 25.23 -1.39
N ALA A 309 22.53 25.52 -0.94
CA ALA A 309 22.93 26.84 -0.48
C ALA A 309 22.89 27.87 -1.62
N ASN A 310 23.33 27.50 -2.82
CA ASN A 310 23.35 28.39 -3.98
C ASN A 310 21.94 28.81 -4.43
N LYS A 311 20.92 27.98 -4.20
CA LYS A 311 19.52 28.29 -4.51
C LYS A 311 18.73 28.93 -3.34
N SER A 312 19.39 29.33 -2.26
CA SER A 312 18.79 30.03 -1.12
C SER A 312 17.66 29.25 -0.42
N PHE A 313 17.75 27.91 -0.38
CA PHE A 313 16.81 27.10 0.38
C PHE A 313 17.20 27.12 1.87
N ALA A 314 16.28 27.57 2.75
CA ALA A 314 16.56 27.74 4.18
C ALA A 314 16.94 26.43 4.91
N GLN A 315 16.57 25.28 4.34
CA GLN A 315 16.85 23.94 4.86
C GLN A 315 18.22 23.37 4.45
N ALA A 316 19.11 24.14 3.80
CA ALA A 316 20.46 23.68 3.48
C ALA A 316 21.25 23.21 4.72
N VAL A 317 20.97 23.78 5.90
CA VAL A 317 21.56 23.43 7.21
C VAL A 317 21.30 21.96 7.61
N LEU A 318 20.32 21.30 7.00
CA LEU A 318 19.98 19.92 7.29
C LEU A 318 21.07 18.93 6.83
N PHE A 319 21.89 19.32 5.86
CA PHE A 319 23.01 18.51 5.36
C PHE A 319 24.28 18.94 6.07
N GLN A 320 24.78 18.11 6.99
CA GLN A 320 26.08 18.35 7.62
C GLN A 320 27.17 18.39 6.54
N SER A 321 28.10 19.35 6.66
CA SER A 321 29.22 19.54 5.71
C SER A 321 30.32 18.47 5.88
N ASP A 322 29.95 17.19 5.87
CA ASP A 322 30.86 16.06 6.01
C ASP A 322 31.05 15.28 4.69
N ASN A 323 32.17 14.58 4.57
CA ASN A 323 32.50 13.70 3.43
C ASN A 323 31.89 12.29 3.54
N SER A 324 30.99 12.06 4.50
CA SER A 324 30.28 10.78 4.67
C SER A 324 29.20 10.57 3.60
N THR A 325 28.82 9.32 3.38
CA THR A 325 27.66 8.96 2.57
C THR A 325 26.39 9.47 3.24
N LEU A 326 25.55 10.18 2.50
CA LEU A 326 24.34 10.83 2.99
C LEU A 326 23.30 9.77 3.39
N ASP A 327 22.82 9.84 4.64
CA ASP A 327 21.70 9.03 5.12
C ASP A 327 20.39 9.65 4.61
N VAL A 328 19.64 8.92 3.79
CA VAL A 328 18.51 9.46 3.03
C VAL A 328 17.20 9.04 3.67
N ASP A 329 16.36 10.04 3.96
CA ASP A 329 15.00 9.85 4.47
C ASP A 329 14.01 10.61 3.58
N ILE A 330 12.71 10.25 3.62
CA ILE A 330 11.60 10.96 2.92
C ILE A 330 11.72 12.50 3.03
N TYR A 331 12.09 13.01 4.21
CA TYR A 331 12.23 14.45 4.46
C TYR A 331 13.40 15.06 3.67
N LYS A 332 14.60 14.46 3.78
CA LYS A 332 15.80 14.89 3.03
C LYS A 332 15.59 14.75 1.52
N GLY A 333 14.89 13.69 1.12
CA GLY A 333 14.50 13.43 -0.27
C GLY A 333 13.71 14.60 -0.87
N GLY A 334 12.63 15.02 -0.20
CA GLY A 334 11.82 16.15 -0.65
C GLY A 334 12.57 17.48 -0.71
N VAL A 335 13.44 17.76 0.26
CA VAL A 335 14.27 18.99 0.27
C VAL A 335 15.23 19.01 -0.91
N ILE A 336 15.89 17.88 -1.21
CA ILE A 336 16.85 17.78 -2.30
C ILE A 336 16.18 17.88 -3.65
N LEU A 337 15.02 17.24 -3.85
CA LEU A 337 14.22 17.43 -5.06
C LEU A 337 13.86 18.91 -5.25
N GLY A 338 13.51 19.60 -4.15
CA GLY A 338 13.34 21.05 -4.10
C GLY A 338 14.58 21.83 -4.55
N CYS A 339 15.77 21.45 -4.07
CA CYS A 339 17.03 22.07 -4.45
C CYS A 339 17.39 21.82 -5.92
N TYR A 340 17.32 20.59 -6.41
CA TYR A 340 17.76 20.26 -7.77
C TYR A 340 16.76 20.77 -8.82
N PHE A 341 15.48 20.50 -8.63
CA PHE A 341 14.44 20.68 -9.65
C PHE A 341 13.49 21.85 -9.36
N GLY A 342 13.63 22.49 -8.20
CA GLY A 342 12.89 23.69 -7.81
C GLY A 342 11.76 23.41 -6.81
N PRO A 343 11.16 24.47 -6.23
CA PRO A 343 10.19 24.35 -5.14
C PRO A 343 8.93 23.58 -5.53
N ALA A 344 8.57 23.58 -6.82
CA ALA A 344 7.43 22.81 -7.33
C ALA A 344 7.60 21.30 -7.08
N ALA A 345 8.81 20.75 -7.26
CA ALA A 345 9.08 19.33 -7.02
C ALA A 345 8.90 18.97 -5.54
N LEU A 346 9.33 19.84 -4.63
CA LEU A 346 9.14 19.62 -3.18
C LEU A 346 7.65 19.54 -2.80
N TYR A 347 6.82 20.45 -3.32
CA TYR A 347 5.39 20.41 -3.03
C TYR A 347 4.70 19.19 -3.65
N ILE A 348 5.11 18.83 -4.87
CA ILE A 348 4.62 17.63 -5.58
C ILE A 348 4.96 16.37 -4.78
N TRP A 349 6.20 16.23 -4.32
CA TRP A 349 6.64 15.16 -3.42
C TRP A 349 5.79 15.11 -2.16
N ALA A 350 5.64 16.24 -1.47
CA ALA A 350 4.92 16.30 -0.20
C ALA A 350 3.42 15.98 -0.37
N ILE A 351 2.79 16.38 -1.47
CA ILE A 351 1.41 15.98 -1.80
C ILE A 351 1.32 14.47 -2.05
N GLY A 352 2.29 13.88 -2.76
CA GLY A 352 2.35 12.44 -3.01
C GLY A 352 2.49 11.63 -1.71
N ILE A 353 3.40 12.04 -0.82
CA ILE A 353 3.60 11.40 0.49
C ILE A 353 2.38 11.56 1.39
N LEU A 354 1.73 12.73 1.37
CA LEU A 354 0.49 12.92 2.11
C LEU A 354 -0.59 11.96 1.57
N ALA A 355 -0.77 11.86 0.26
CA ALA A 355 -1.74 10.94 -0.33
C ALA A 355 -1.45 9.47 0.08
N ALA A 356 -0.18 9.06 0.06
CA ALA A 356 0.27 7.74 0.51
C ALA A 356 -0.11 7.49 1.99
N GLY A 357 0.29 8.39 2.89
CA GLY A 357 0.03 8.30 4.33
C GLY A 357 -1.39 8.68 4.77
N GLN A 358 -2.31 8.89 3.84
CA GLN A 358 -3.76 8.93 4.11
C GLN A 358 -4.40 7.63 3.65
N SER A 359 -3.93 7.14 2.50
CA SER A 359 -4.45 5.90 1.92
C SER A 359 -4.09 4.67 2.76
N SER A 360 -2.87 4.65 3.34
CA SER A 360 -2.41 3.57 4.21
C SER A 360 -3.25 3.46 5.50
N THR A 361 -3.75 4.57 6.06
CA THR A 361 -4.33 4.65 7.43
C THR A 361 -5.61 3.86 7.41
N MET A 362 -6.33 4.02 6.31
CA MET A 362 -7.55 3.31 6.00
C MET A 362 -7.26 1.81 5.84
N THR A 363 -6.20 1.43 5.12
CA THR A 363 -5.86 0.01 4.94
C THR A 363 -5.38 -0.66 6.24
N GLY A 364 -4.62 0.05 7.08
CA GLY A 364 -4.16 -0.41 8.38
C GLY A 364 -5.31 -0.63 9.35
N THR A 365 -6.24 0.33 9.44
CA THR A 365 -7.44 0.22 10.28
C THR A 365 -8.35 -0.94 9.85
N TYR A 366 -8.60 -1.12 8.54
CA TYR A 366 -9.37 -2.28 8.06
C TYR A 366 -8.65 -3.60 8.34
N SER A 367 -7.33 -3.66 8.13
CA SER A 367 -6.54 -4.86 8.42
C SER A 367 -6.62 -5.22 9.90
N GLY A 368 -6.48 -4.23 10.78
CA GLY A 368 -6.61 -4.39 12.24
C GLY A 368 -7.99 -4.90 12.63
N GLN A 369 -9.05 -4.30 12.09
CA GLN A 369 -10.41 -4.75 12.38
C GLN A 369 -10.62 -6.22 12.02
N PHE A 370 -10.25 -6.66 10.81
CA PHE A 370 -10.43 -8.05 10.41
C PHE A 370 -9.58 -9.05 11.21
N VAL A 371 -8.42 -8.62 11.70
CA VAL A 371 -7.55 -9.45 12.54
C VAL A 371 -8.12 -9.55 13.95
N MET A 372 -8.51 -8.42 14.55
CA MET A 372 -9.06 -8.34 15.92
C MET A 372 -10.42 -9.01 16.08
N GLU A 373 -11.30 -8.95 15.08
CA GLU A 373 -12.64 -9.58 15.18
C GLU A 373 -12.58 -11.10 15.28
N VAL A 374 -11.45 -11.70 14.92
CA VAL A 374 -11.37 -13.14 14.67
C VAL A 374 -10.38 -13.87 15.56
N PHE A 375 -9.20 -13.31 15.81
CA PHE A 375 -8.18 -13.96 16.64
C PHE A 375 -8.53 -13.89 18.13
#